data_AF-A0A1G1V6M9-F1
#
_entry.id   AF-A0A1G1V6M9-F1
#
_cell.length_a   1.000
_cell.length_b   1.000
_cell.length_c   1.000
_cell.angle_alpha   90.00
_cell.angle_beta   90.00
_cell.angle_gamma   90.00
#
_symmetry.space_group_name_H-M   'P 1'
#
loop_
_entity.id
_entity.type
_entity.pdbx_description
1 polymer ?
#
loop_
_entity_poly.entity_id
_entity_poly.type
_entity_poly.pdbx_seq_one_letter_code
_entity_poly.pdbx_strand_id
1 'polypeptide(L)'
;MNFITTNIRFEAEQYHELKQEALNKKKSLSALVRDKVGTKNRKRSKAEVAKIMTETRKLAERNRGAFKGLSGVEIIREMRDNAKW
;
A
#
# COMPACT_ATOMS: atom_id res chain seq x y z
N MET A 1 -4.27 -14.39 1.44
CA MET A 1 -4.52 -13.59 0.22
C MET A 1 -4.12 -14.46 -0.96
N ASN A 2 -5.09 -14.97 -1.72
CA ASN A 2 -4.80 -15.93 -2.80
C ASN A 2 -4.38 -15.14 -4.05
N PHE A 3 -3.09 -15.18 -4.38
CA PHE A 3 -2.58 -14.61 -5.62
C PHE A 3 -2.81 -15.62 -6.76
N ILE A 4 -3.57 -15.23 -7.77
CA ILE A 4 -3.73 -16.01 -8.99
C ILE A 4 -2.70 -15.47 -9.98
N THR A 5 -1.74 -16.32 -10.37
CA THR A 5 -0.79 -16.02 -11.44
C THR A 5 -1.37 -16.48 -12.77
N THR A 6 -1.60 -15.54 -13.69
CA THR A 6 -2.08 -15.85 -15.04
C THR A 6 -0.97 -15.55 -16.04
N ASN A 7 -0.66 -16.52 -16.91
CA ASN A 7 0.28 -16.32 -18.00
C ASN A 7 -0.49 -15.71 -19.19
N ILE A 8 -0.15 -14.47 -19.55
CA ILE A 8 -0.81 -13.71 -20.62
C ILE A 8 0.19 -13.54 -21.75
N ARG A 9 -0.19 -13.94 -22.96
CA ARG A 9 0.63 -13.78 -24.17
C ARG A 9 0.12 -12.58 -24.95
N PHE A 10 1.06 -11.71 -25.34
CA PHE A 10 0.80 -10.55 -26.19
C PHE A 10 1.53 -10.72 -27.52
N GLU A 11 1.02 -10.10 -28.56
CA GLU A 11 1.79 -9.93 -29.80
C GLU A 11 3.03 -9.07 -29.53
N ALA A 12 4.08 -9.26 -30.33
CA ALA A 12 5.38 -8.67 -30.07
C ALA A 12 5.32 -7.13 -30.01
N GLU A 13 4.61 -6.50 -30.96
CA GLU A 13 4.45 -5.05 -31.03
C GLU A 13 3.73 -4.50 -29.79
N GLN A 14 2.59 -5.08 -29.44
CA GLN A 14 1.82 -4.70 -28.25
C GLN A 14 2.62 -4.84 -26.95
N TYR A 15 3.46 -5.88 -26.86
CA TYR A 15 4.34 -6.07 -25.71
C TYR A 15 5.41 -4.97 -25.60
N HIS A 16 5.96 -4.53 -26.74
CA HIS A 16 6.91 -3.42 -26.78
C HIS A 16 6.27 -2.09 -26.38
N GLU A 17 5.08 -1.80 -26.88
CA GLU A 17 4.33 -0.60 -26.49
C GLU A 17 4.05 -0.58 -24.98
N LEU A 18 3.58 -1.70 -24.42
CA LEU A 18 3.33 -1.82 -22.98
C LEU A 18 4.60 -1.62 -22.14
N LYS A 19 5.76 -2.09 -22.63
CA LYS A 19 7.05 -1.85 -21.97
C LYS A 19 7.44 -0.37 -21.97
N GLN A 20 7.26 0.31 -23.10
CA GLN A 20 7.52 1.75 -23.19
C GLN A 20 6.58 2.52 -22.26
N GLU A 21 5.29 2.17 -22.22
CA GLU A 21 4.33 2.80 -21.31
C GLU A 21 4.69 2.59 -19.84
N ALA A 22 5.13 1.38 -19.48
CA ALA A 22 5.58 1.04 -18.13
C ALA A 22 6.82 1.85 -17.72
N LEU A 23 7.77 2.02 -18.63
CA LEU A 23 8.96 2.84 -18.43
C LEU A 23 8.59 4.31 -18.19
N ASN A 24 7.72 4.88 -19.05
CA ASN A 24 7.27 6.27 -18.94
C ASN A 24 6.56 6.54 -17.62
N LYS A 25 5.75 5.58 -17.14
CA LYS A 25 5.04 5.67 -15.87
C LYS A 25 5.88 5.26 -14.65
N LYS A 26 7.15 4.85 -14.84
CA LYS A 26 8.04 4.33 -13.79
C LYS A 26 7.38 3.21 -12.96
N LYS A 27 6.63 2.31 -13.62
CA LYS A 27 5.94 1.17 -13.01
C LYS A 27 6.42 -0.13 -13.63
N SER A 28 6.27 -1.24 -12.90
CA SER A 28 6.47 -2.56 -13.50
C SER A 28 5.34 -2.88 -14.50
N LEU A 29 5.65 -3.69 -15.51
CA LEU A 29 4.67 -4.15 -16.50
C LEU A 29 3.45 -4.79 -15.82
N SER A 30 3.69 -5.64 -14.80
CA SER A 30 2.62 -6.30 -14.06
C SER A 30 1.77 -5.34 -13.22
N ALA A 31 2.34 -4.24 -12.72
CA ALA A 31 1.56 -3.19 -12.05
C ALA A 31 0.70 -2.42 -13.06
N LEU A 32 1.26 -2.09 -14.23
CA LEU A 32 0.53 -1.41 -15.29
C LEU A 32 -0.64 -2.22 -15.82
N VAL A 33 -0.44 -3.53 -16.05
CA VAL A 33 -1.53 -4.44 -16.47
C VAL A 33 -2.60 -4.53 -15.39
N ARG A 34 -2.22 -4.66 -14.11
CA ARG A 34 -3.17 -4.68 -12.99
C ARG A 34 -3.95 -3.38 -12.85
N ASP A 35 -3.32 -2.23 -13.08
CA ASP A 35 -4.01 -0.94 -13.06
C ASP A 35 -5.03 -0.80 -14.20
N LYS A 36 -4.75 -1.39 -15.37
CA LYS A 36 -5.65 -1.37 -16.55
C LYS A 36 -6.81 -2.36 -16.44
N VAL A 37 -6.53 -3.58 -15.99
CA VAL A 37 -7.52 -4.68 -15.90
C VAL A 37 -8.29 -4.64 -14.58
N GLY A 38 -7.65 -4.15 -13.53
CA GLY A 38 -8.27 -3.96 -12.23
C GLY A 38 -9.45 -3.01 -12.33
N THR A 39 -10.55 -3.34 -11.66
CA THR A 39 -11.62 -2.37 -11.46
C THR A 39 -11.04 -1.19 -10.70
N LYS A 40 -11.23 0.03 -11.26
CA LYS A 40 -10.83 1.33 -10.68
C LYS A 40 -10.77 1.22 -9.17
N ASN A 41 -9.60 1.49 -8.58
CA ASN A 41 -9.39 1.61 -7.14
C ASN A 41 -10.70 2.05 -6.50
N ARG A 42 -11.39 1.14 -5.81
CA ARG A 42 -12.59 1.49 -5.04
C ARG A 42 -12.08 2.52 -4.05
N LYS A 43 -12.25 3.81 -4.39
CA LYS A 43 -11.97 4.90 -3.46
C LYS A 43 -12.80 4.52 -2.25
N ARG A 44 -12.13 4.32 -1.11
CA ARG A 44 -12.81 3.96 0.13
C ARG A 44 -13.97 4.92 0.29
N SER A 45 -15.15 4.36 0.50
CA SER A 45 -16.35 5.14 0.75
C SER A 45 -16.11 6.08 1.93
N LYS A 46 -16.82 7.21 1.97
CA LYS A 46 -16.73 8.14 3.11
C LYS A 46 -16.97 7.43 4.44
N ALA A 47 -17.86 6.43 4.45
CA ALA A 47 -18.15 5.59 5.62
C ALA A 47 -16.95 4.74 6.06
N GLU A 48 -16.24 4.10 5.13
CA GLU A 48 -15.02 3.33 5.44
C GLU A 48 -13.90 4.23 5.98
N VAL A 49 -13.73 5.42 5.41
CA VAL A 49 -12.74 6.39 5.92
C VAL A 49 -13.10 6.84 7.34
N ALA A 50 -14.37 7.17 7.60
CA ALA A 50 -14.84 7.56 8.92
C ALA A 50 -14.64 6.44 9.96
N LYS A 51 -14.89 5.19 9.58
CA LYS A 51 -14.63 4.01 10.41
C LYS A 51 -13.14 3.89 10.77
N ILE A 52 -12.24 4.02 9.79
CA ILE A 52 -10.79 3.96 10.04
C ILE A 52 -10.34 5.08 10.97
N MET A 53 -10.82 6.31 10.77
CA MET A 53 -10.47 7.45 11.63
C MET A 53 -10.94 7.25 13.07
N THR A 54 -12.15 6.71 13.25
CA THR A 54 -12.68 6.42 14.60
C THR A 54 -11.92 5.29 15.28
N GLU A 55 -11.58 4.22 14.56
CA GLU A 55 -10.74 3.13 15.08
C GLU A 55 -9.34 3.63 15.46
N THR A 56 -8.74 4.48 14.62
CA THR A 56 -7.42 5.09 14.87
C THR A 56 -7.46 5.97 16.11
N ARG A 57 -8.52 6.76 16.29
CA ARG A 57 -8.71 7.60 17.49
C ARG A 57 -8.85 6.75 18.75
N LYS A 58 -9.66 5.69 18.72
CA LYS A 58 -9.80 4.75 19.84
C LYS A 58 -8.49 4.04 20.19
N LEU A 59 -7.66 3.75 19.18
CA LEU A 59 -6.33 3.17 19.40
C LEU A 59 -5.40 4.20 20.07
N ALA A 60 -5.40 5.44 19.57
CA ALA A 60 -4.63 6.52 20.15
C ALA A 60 -5.01 6.81 21.61
N GLU A 61 -6.32 6.83 21.93
CA GLU A 61 -6.82 7.02 23.29
C GLU A 61 -6.39 5.88 24.23
N ARG A 62 -6.48 4.63 23.77
CA ARG A 62 -5.97 3.47 24.53
C ARG A 62 -4.46 3.56 24.78
N ASN A 63 -3.71 3.98 23.76
CA ASN A 63 -2.26 4.08 23.83
C ASN A 63 -1.78 5.32 24.60
N ARG A 64 -2.64 6.33 24.82
CA ARG A 64 -2.32 7.57 25.53
C ARG A 64 -1.80 7.33 26.95
N GLY A 65 -2.28 6.28 27.62
CA GLY A 65 -1.81 5.89 28.94
C GLY A 65 -0.40 5.28 28.91
N ALA A 66 -0.11 4.44 27.91
CA ALA A 66 1.16 3.74 27.77
C ALA A 66 2.32 4.65 27.33
N PHE A 67 2.02 5.73 26.59
CA PHE A 67 3.02 6.68 26.07
C PHE A 67 2.98 8.05 26.77
N LYS A 68 2.41 8.13 27.98
CA LYS A 68 2.30 9.42 28.69
C LYS A 68 3.70 9.93 29.05
N GLY A 69 4.12 11.03 28.40
CA GLY A 69 5.46 11.62 28.59
C GLY A 69 6.54 11.03 27.68
N LEU A 70 6.20 10.12 26.77
CA LEU A 70 7.12 9.54 25.81
C LEU A 70 6.69 9.87 24.38
N SER A 71 7.64 10.23 23.51
CA SER A 71 7.37 10.36 22.09
C SER A 71 7.28 8.97 21.46
N GLY A 72 6.08 8.58 21.03
CA GLY A 72 5.89 7.29 20.33
C GLY A 72 6.75 7.16 19.07
N VAL A 73 7.12 8.28 18.43
CA VAL A 73 8.02 8.30 17.27
C VAL A 73 9.45 7.97 17.69
N GLU A 74 9.91 8.48 18.82
CA GLU A 74 11.26 8.19 19.34
C GLU A 74 11.40 6.72 19.72
N ILE A 75 10.38 6.16 20.39
CA ILE A 75 10.36 4.73 20.73
C ILE A 75 10.41 3.84 19.48
N ILE A 76 9.62 4.16 18.45
CA ILE A 76 9.61 3.39 17.20
C ILE A 76 10.96 3.50 16.48
N ARG A 77 11.61 4.67 16.51
CA ARG A 77 12.95 4.86 15.95
C ARG A 77 13.99 4.05 16.72
N GLU A 78 13.94 4.09 18.04
CA GLU A 78 14.83 3.33 18.90
C GLU A 78 14.68 1.81 18.68
N MET A 79 13.45 1.31 18.58
CA MET A 79 13.18 -0.08 18.23
C MET A 79 13.73 -0.45 16.84
N ARG A 80 13.72 0.46 15.87
CA ARG A 80 14.27 0.21 14.53
C ARG A 80 15.79 0.20 14.54
N ASP A 81 16.40 1.18 15.20
CA ASP A 81 17.84 1.47 15.11
C ASP A 81 18.66 0.62 16.11
N ASN A 82 18.07 0.23 17.25
CA ASN A 82 18.71 -0.56 18.31
C ASN A 82 18.19 -2.00 18.43
N ALA A 83 17.25 -2.44 17.58
CA ALA A 83 16.91 -3.86 17.53
C ALA A 83 18.14 -4.66 17.07
N LYS A 84 18.70 -5.44 17.99
CA LYS A 84 19.64 -6.51 17.67
C LYS A 84 18.82 -7.69 17.16
N TRP A 85 18.70 -7.78 15.84
CA TRP A 85 18.33 -9.00 15.14
C TRP A 85 19.58 -9.85 14.92
#